data_AF-A0A1R4ABB6-F1
#
_entry.id   AF-A0A1R4ABB6-F1
#
_cell.length_a   1.000
_cell.length_b   1.000
_cell.length_c   1.000
_cell.angle_alpha   90.00
_cell.angle_beta   90.00
_cell.angle_gamma   90.00
#
_symmetry.space_group_name_H-M   'P 1'
#
loop_
_entity.id
_entity.type
_entity.pdbx_description
1 polymer ?
#
loop_
_entity_poly.entity_id
_entity_poly.type
_entity_poly.pdbx_seq_one_letter_code
_entity_poly.pdbx_strand_id
1 'polypeptide(L)'
;MPYELPIRVYIPEAIKFVKECPFFDEEYALNIPRYRILSVLDEPTEECQLDVSGIETFVKTRRFFPKFYKYYPPITIYDDLELVVSLIQLLLPEIENFWSPYIEAPFILRLLSAGFIPIATKLSFNDPNLDYIVLLPKFHIRRSCIIPPKAIHIPKKATKWARGLDLTIDAAFNQVIVGIVDQHGENWMYSAIRKELYKLNCYQRGIQLFNHTDLCIPDNTTYNKYNASIHSVEIWRGDTLIAGEIGCLVGKVWTSITAFHSERNSGMVQLLSLASLLTKIGVHIFDLGMCMDYKTAIGANTLEREDFFSVFRKYKTAEKGDLYTGRLSCVKLISNLKNEIKL
;
A
#
# COMPACT_ATOMS: atom_id res chain seq x y z
N MET A 1 -27.05 -2.94 -13.06
CA MET A 1 -26.54 -1.59 -13.40
C MET A 1 -25.40 -1.30 -12.45
N PRO A 2 -24.23 -0.83 -12.92
CA PRO A 2 -23.08 -0.67 -12.04
C PRO A 2 -23.38 0.45 -11.04
N TYR A 3 -23.19 0.17 -9.76
CA TYR A 3 -23.30 1.13 -8.67
C TYR A 3 -22.21 2.20 -8.83
N GLU A 4 -22.53 3.29 -9.53
CA GLU A 4 -21.76 4.53 -9.46
C GLU A 4 -22.09 5.20 -8.12
N LEU A 5 -21.38 4.82 -7.07
CA LEU A 5 -21.42 5.57 -5.81
C LEU A 5 -20.80 6.95 -6.04
N PRO A 6 -21.48 8.05 -5.67
CA PRO A 6 -20.97 9.39 -5.87
C PRO A 6 -19.70 9.60 -5.04
N ILE A 7 -18.61 9.90 -5.74
CA ILE A 7 -17.32 10.30 -5.17
C ILE A 7 -17.52 11.52 -4.26
N ARG A 8 -17.04 11.43 -3.01
CA ARG A 8 -17.06 12.53 -2.03
C ARG A 8 -15.65 12.79 -1.55
N VAL A 9 -15.14 14.01 -1.71
CA VAL A 9 -13.84 14.43 -1.14
C VAL A 9 -14.09 15.18 0.17
N TYR A 10 -13.51 14.69 1.27
CA TYR A 10 -13.58 15.38 2.57
C TYR A 10 -12.23 15.99 2.95
N ILE A 11 -12.05 17.29 2.73
CA ILE A 11 -10.91 18.06 3.28
C ILE A 11 -11.45 19.36 3.90
N PRO A 12 -11.60 19.44 5.23
CA PRO A 12 -12.15 20.61 5.93
C PRO A 12 -11.38 21.91 5.66
N GLU A 13 -10.05 21.87 5.54
CA GLU A 13 -9.24 23.05 5.20
C GLU A 13 -9.25 23.40 3.71
N ALA A 14 -9.44 22.45 2.79
CA ALA A 14 -9.47 22.74 1.35
C ALA A 14 -10.70 23.57 0.96
N ILE A 15 -11.84 23.40 1.64
CA ILE A 15 -13.04 24.23 1.38
C ILE A 15 -12.80 25.71 1.73
N LYS A 16 -11.96 25.98 2.74
CA LYS A 16 -11.58 27.34 3.11
C LYS A 16 -10.51 27.90 2.16
N PHE A 17 -9.51 27.08 1.83
CA PHE A 17 -8.40 27.46 0.93
C PHE A 17 -8.84 27.66 -0.53
N VAL A 18 -9.74 26.82 -1.06
CA VAL A 18 -10.34 26.94 -2.40
C VAL A 18 -11.15 28.23 -2.54
N LYS A 19 -11.77 28.72 -1.46
CA LYS A 19 -12.51 30.00 -1.44
C LYS A 19 -11.61 31.24 -1.34
N GLU A 20 -10.36 31.09 -0.91
CA GLU A 20 -9.42 32.19 -0.65
C GLU A 20 -8.25 32.23 -1.67
N CYS A 21 -8.20 31.30 -2.64
CA CYS A 21 -7.10 31.19 -3.60
C CYS A 21 -7.30 32.14 -4.80
N PRO A 22 -6.42 33.15 -5.02
CA PRO A 22 -6.61 34.21 -6.04
C PRO A 22 -6.44 33.74 -7.49
N PHE A 23 -6.14 32.46 -7.73
CA PHE A 23 -6.00 31.84 -9.05
C PHE A 23 -7.16 30.88 -9.38
N PHE A 24 -8.23 30.85 -8.57
CA PHE A 24 -9.39 30.01 -8.82
C PHE A 24 -10.33 30.69 -9.83
N ASP A 25 -10.30 30.21 -11.07
CA ASP A 25 -11.24 30.61 -12.11
C ASP A 25 -12.49 29.71 -12.05
N GLU A 26 -13.64 30.29 -11.73
CA GLU A 26 -14.93 29.59 -11.60
C GLU A 26 -15.32 28.83 -12.87
N GLU A 27 -14.82 29.26 -14.04
CA GLU A 27 -15.13 28.64 -15.32
C GLU A 27 -14.44 27.26 -15.49
N TYR A 28 -13.29 27.04 -14.82
CA TYR A 28 -12.57 25.77 -14.85
C TYR A 28 -13.20 24.72 -13.91
N ALA A 29 -13.79 25.16 -12.80
CA ALA A 29 -14.46 24.30 -11.82
C ALA A 29 -15.80 23.74 -12.31
N LEU A 30 -16.51 24.48 -13.18
CA LEU A 30 -17.81 24.08 -13.75
C LEU A 30 -17.72 22.94 -14.77
N ASN A 31 -16.53 22.69 -15.33
CA ASN A 31 -16.28 21.60 -16.29
C ASN A 31 -15.83 20.28 -15.62
N ILE A 32 -15.63 20.28 -14.29
CA ILE A 32 -15.38 19.05 -13.53
C ILE A 32 -16.75 18.40 -13.24
N PRO A 33 -17.01 17.15 -13.67
CA PRO A 33 -18.33 16.53 -13.56
C PRO A 33 -18.81 16.52 -12.11
N ARG A 34 -19.80 17.39 -11.81
CA ARG A 34 -20.56 17.58 -10.56
C ARG A 34 -20.13 16.70 -9.37
N TYR A 35 -19.01 17.03 -8.72
CA TYR A 35 -18.72 16.53 -7.38
C TYR A 35 -19.44 17.42 -6.36
N ARG A 36 -20.45 16.85 -5.68
CA ARG A 36 -21.17 17.52 -4.60
C ARG A 36 -20.28 17.50 -3.34
N ILE A 37 -19.58 18.59 -3.06
CA ILE A 37 -18.91 18.80 -1.78
C ILE A 37 -20.03 19.06 -0.74
N LEU A 38 -20.51 18.01 -0.07
CA LEU A 38 -21.44 18.15 1.04
C LEU A 38 -20.67 18.72 2.23
N SER A 39 -21.03 19.93 2.63
CA SER A 39 -20.66 20.45 3.94
C SER A 39 -21.31 19.58 5.02
N VAL A 40 -20.67 19.46 6.18
CA VAL A 40 -21.10 18.63 7.34
C VAL A 40 -22.48 19.02 7.92
N LEU A 41 -23.23 19.90 7.26
CA LEU A 41 -24.51 20.45 7.72
C LEU A 41 -25.73 19.82 7.04
N ASP A 42 -25.56 19.00 6.01
CA ASP A 42 -26.70 18.38 5.33
C ASP A 42 -27.07 17.05 5.99
N GLU A 43 -28.32 16.95 6.47
CA GLU A 43 -28.87 15.72 7.03
C GLU A 43 -28.83 14.57 6.01
N PRO A 44 -28.49 13.33 6.41
CA PRO A 44 -28.39 12.20 5.51
C PRO A 44 -29.78 11.83 4.95
N THR A 45 -29.91 11.75 3.63
CA THR A 45 -31.12 11.26 2.97
C THR A 45 -31.21 9.73 2.98
N GLU A 46 -32.43 9.20 3.03
CA GLU A 46 -32.80 7.79 3.29
C GLU A 46 -32.16 6.72 2.37
N GLU A 47 -31.53 7.10 1.25
CA GLU A 47 -30.90 6.17 0.30
C GLU A 47 -29.49 5.71 0.67
N CYS A 48 -28.85 6.30 1.70
CA CYS A 48 -27.61 5.76 2.25
C CYS A 48 -27.94 4.81 3.42
N GLN A 49 -27.90 3.50 3.19
CA GLN A 49 -27.61 2.55 4.27
C GLN A 49 -26.18 2.81 4.75
N LEU A 50 -26.04 3.78 5.64
CA LEU A 50 -24.79 4.23 6.21
C LEU A 50 -24.20 3.10 7.07
N ASP A 51 -22.93 2.78 6.85
CA ASP A 51 -22.16 1.93 7.76
C ASP A 51 -22.05 2.63 9.12
N VAL A 52 -22.93 2.22 10.03
CA VAL A 52 -23.09 2.80 11.37
C VAL A 52 -21.79 2.69 12.17
N SER A 53 -20.96 1.66 11.93
CA SER A 53 -19.72 1.40 12.67
C SER A 53 -18.59 2.37 12.33
N GLY A 54 -18.41 2.67 11.03
CA GLY A 54 -17.46 3.67 10.55
C GLY A 54 -17.82 5.08 11.01
N ILE A 55 -19.12 5.42 11.00
CA ILE A 55 -19.61 6.73 11.46
C ILE A 55 -19.46 6.88 12.96
N GLU A 56 -19.77 5.85 13.75
CA GLU A 56 -19.59 5.89 15.20
C GLU A 56 -18.12 6.10 15.57
N THR A 57 -17.20 5.38 14.91
CA THR A 57 -15.75 5.56 15.09
C THR A 57 -15.31 6.96 14.68
N PHE A 58 -15.86 7.51 13.59
CA PHE A 58 -15.57 8.86 13.13
C PHE A 58 -16.04 9.93 14.13
N VAL A 59 -17.26 9.81 14.64
CA VAL A 59 -17.82 10.73 15.64
C VAL A 59 -17.05 10.64 16.96
N LYS A 60 -16.72 9.44 17.44
CA LYS A 60 -15.92 9.24 18.65
C LYS A 60 -14.51 9.81 18.50
N THR A 61 -13.82 9.52 17.41
CA THR A 61 -12.46 10.03 17.18
C THR A 61 -12.45 11.56 17.14
N ARG A 62 -13.43 12.20 16.50
CA ARG A 62 -13.56 13.67 16.47
C ARG A 62 -13.79 14.26 17.84
N ARG A 63 -14.61 13.60 18.65
CA ARG A 63 -14.95 14.05 20.01
C ARG A 63 -13.77 13.92 20.97
N PHE A 64 -13.02 12.82 20.92
CA PHE A 64 -11.99 12.50 21.89
C PHE A 64 -10.57 12.89 21.45
N PHE A 65 -10.32 13.04 20.15
CA PHE A 65 -9.01 13.38 19.58
C PHE A 65 -9.07 14.54 18.59
N PRO A 66 -9.59 15.74 18.95
CA PRO A 66 -9.72 16.86 18.01
C PRO A 66 -8.38 17.34 17.41
N LYS A 67 -7.26 17.18 18.14
CA LYS A 67 -5.92 17.48 17.61
C LYS A 67 -5.45 16.48 16.55
N PHE A 68 -5.95 15.25 16.56
CA PHE A 68 -5.59 14.21 15.58
C PHE A 68 -6.02 14.62 14.17
N TYR A 69 -7.19 15.26 14.02
CA TYR A 69 -7.70 15.76 12.75
C TYR A 69 -6.88 16.90 12.14
N LYS A 70 -6.17 17.67 12.98
CA LYS A 70 -5.30 18.76 12.51
C LYS A 70 -4.05 18.24 11.78
N TYR A 71 -3.60 17.03 12.11
CA TYR A 71 -2.34 16.47 11.59
C TYR A 71 -2.55 15.25 10.69
N TYR A 72 -3.74 14.65 10.73
CA TYR A 72 -4.12 13.49 9.93
C TYR A 72 -5.47 13.80 9.27
N PRO A 73 -5.49 14.25 8.01
CA PRO A 73 -6.73 14.37 7.27
C PRO A 73 -7.41 12.99 7.16
N PRO A 74 -8.74 12.90 7.29
CA PRO A 74 -9.44 11.64 7.11
C PRO A 74 -9.44 11.26 5.63
N ILE A 75 -9.42 9.96 5.36
CA ILE A 75 -9.65 9.38 4.05
C ILE A 75 -10.56 8.17 4.21
N THR A 76 -11.51 7.97 3.31
CA THR A 76 -12.62 7.04 3.47
C THR A 76 -12.85 6.23 2.19
N ILE A 77 -13.70 5.22 2.30
CA ILE A 77 -14.13 4.40 1.16
C ILE A 77 -14.88 5.22 0.09
N TYR A 78 -15.37 6.42 0.40
CA TYR A 78 -16.13 7.25 -0.53
C TYR A 78 -15.27 8.24 -1.32
N ASP A 79 -13.98 8.37 -0.96
CA ASP A 79 -13.08 9.32 -1.61
C ASP A 79 -12.58 8.81 -2.97
N ASP A 80 -12.48 9.72 -3.93
CA ASP A 80 -11.68 9.52 -5.13
C ASP A 80 -10.21 9.76 -4.76
N LEU A 81 -9.49 8.65 -4.60
CA LEU A 81 -8.12 8.66 -4.13
C LEU A 81 -7.16 9.34 -5.13
N GLU A 82 -7.45 9.32 -6.43
CA GLU A 82 -6.60 10.00 -7.43
C GLU A 82 -6.74 11.53 -7.32
N LEU A 83 -7.97 11.99 -7.09
CA LEU A 83 -8.23 13.40 -6.81
C LEU A 83 -7.61 13.81 -5.47
N VAL A 84 -7.74 12.99 -4.43
CA VAL A 84 -7.09 13.24 -3.12
C VAL A 84 -5.58 13.37 -3.27
N VAL A 85 -4.91 12.43 -3.95
CA VAL A 85 -3.46 12.50 -4.21
C VAL A 85 -3.11 13.83 -4.87
N SER A 86 -3.85 14.24 -5.90
CA SER A 86 -3.57 15.45 -6.66
C SER A 86 -3.79 16.72 -5.83
N LEU A 87 -4.88 16.79 -5.06
CA LEU A 87 -5.19 17.93 -4.20
C LEU A 87 -4.21 18.07 -3.04
N ILE A 88 -3.81 16.96 -2.41
CA ILE A 88 -2.87 17.01 -1.29
C ILE A 88 -1.49 17.48 -1.74
N GLN A 89 -1.02 17.02 -2.90
CA GLN A 89 0.24 17.52 -3.46
C GLN A 89 0.22 19.04 -3.69
N LEU A 90 -0.92 19.60 -4.09
CA LEU A 90 -1.06 21.02 -4.38
C LEU A 90 -1.30 21.87 -3.12
N LEU A 91 -2.17 21.41 -2.23
CA LEU A 91 -2.73 22.22 -1.15
C LEU A 91 -2.08 21.97 0.22
N LEU A 92 -1.57 20.76 0.45
CA LEU A 92 -1.04 20.29 1.73
C LEU A 92 0.23 19.44 1.53
N PRO A 93 1.27 19.97 0.86
CA PRO A 93 2.47 19.21 0.49
C PRO A 93 3.25 18.66 1.69
N GLU A 94 3.07 19.21 2.89
CA GLU A 94 3.70 18.77 4.13
C GLU A 94 3.03 17.55 4.78
N ILE A 95 1.81 17.19 4.39
CA ILE A 95 1.07 16.08 5.01
C ILE A 95 1.62 14.74 4.54
N GLU A 96 2.07 13.90 5.48
CA GLU A 96 2.55 12.54 5.20
C GLU A 96 1.59 11.42 5.60
N ASN A 97 0.58 11.75 6.40
CA ASN A 97 -0.22 10.73 7.07
C ASN A 97 -1.69 11.09 7.03
N PHE A 98 -2.50 10.09 6.70
CA PHE A 98 -3.95 10.16 6.76
C PHE A 98 -4.42 9.21 7.86
N TRP A 99 -5.73 9.21 8.12
CA TRP A 99 -6.33 8.16 8.93
C TRP A 99 -7.68 7.73 8.37
N SER A 100 -8.08 6.50 8.69
CA SER A 100 -9.39 5.96 8.32
C SER A 100 -9.89 4.97 9.37
N PRO A 101 -11.19 5.01 9.72
CA PRO A 101 -11.82 3.95 10.50
C PRO A 101 -12.09 2.68 9.66
N TYR A 102 -12.05 2.81 8.34
CA TYR A 102 -12.28 1.73 7.38
C TYR A 102 -10.99 0.93 7.20
N ILE A 103 -11.06 -0.39 7.33
CA ILE A 103 -9.91 -1.31 7.25
C ILE A 103 -10.10 -2.39 6.19
N GLU A 104 -11.22 -2.39 5.47
CA GLU A 104 -11.64 -3.48 4.60
C GLU A 104 -10.69 -3.69 3.43
N ALA A 105 -10.48 -4.95 3.07
CA ALA A 105 -9.62 -5.40 1.99
C ALA A 105 -9.76 -4.57 0.69
N PRO A 106 -10.96 -4.33 0.12
CA PRO A 106 -11.10 -3.51 -1.09
C PRO A 106 -10.57 -2.08 -0.91
N PHE A 107 -10.72 -1.50 0.28
CA PHE A 107 -10.22 -0.16 0.55
C PHE A 107 -8.70 -0.12 0.70
N ILE A 108 -8.11 -1.09 1.41
CA ILE A 108 -6.65 -1.26 1.48
C ILE A 108 -6.05 -1.37 0.07
N LEU A 109 -6.66 -2.17 -0.81
CA LEU A 109 -6.18 -2.32 -2.19
C LEU A 109 -6.30 -1.02 -3.00
N ARG A 110 -7.38 -0.26 -2.81
CA ARG A 110 -7.55 1.06 -3.43
C ARG A 110 -6.47 2.04 -2.98
N LEU A 111 -6.16 2.08 -1.69
CA LEU A 111 -5.08 2.90 -1.13
C LEU A 111 -3.72 2.55 -1.75
N LEU A 112 -3.40 1.25 -1.83
CA LEU A 112 -2.17 0.78 -2.47
C LEU A 112 -2.12 1.12 -3.97
N SER A 113 -3.24 0.90 -4.67
CA SER A 113 -3.36 1.28 -6.08
C SER A 113 -3.16 2.78 -6.28
N ALA A 114 -3.57 3.62 -5.33
CA ALA A 114 -3.36 5.05 -5.34
C ALA A 114 -1.99 5.49 -4.78
N GLY A 115 -1.06 4.57 -4.47
CA GLY A 115 0.30 4.87 -4.03
C GLY A 115 0.48 5.19 -2.54
N PHE A 116 -0.55 4.98 -1.73
CA PHE A 116 -0.44 5.01 -0.27
C PHE A 116 0.15 3.71 0.25
N ILE A 117 0.88 3.76 1.38
CA ILE A 117 1.28 2.57 2.13
C ILE A 117 0.39 2.48 3.38
N PRO A 118 -0.60 1.57 3.42
CA PRO A 118 -1.48 1.44 4.56
C PRO A 118 -0.73 0.79 5.72
N ILE A 119 -0.64 1.50 6.84
CA ILE A 119 -0.29 0.92 8.14
C ILE A 119 -1.50 1.09 9.08
N ALA A 120 -1.40 0.64 10.33
CA ALA A 120 -2.45 0.88 11.31
C ALA A 120 -1.89 1.34 12.65
N THR A 121 -2.76 1.91 13.47
CA THR A 121 -2.50 2.19 14.88
C THR A 121 -3.70 1.79 15.71
N LYS A 122 -3.47 1.57 17.00
CA LYS A 122 -4.52 1.33 17.99
C LYS A 122 -4.86 2.63 18.70
N LEU A 123 -6.13 3.02 18.65
CA LEU A 123 -6.70 4.09 19.45
C LEU A 123 -7.32 3.47 20.70
N SER A 124 -6.66 3.66 21.84
CA SER A 124 -7.20 3.30 23.14
C SER A 124 -7.96 4.48 23.72
N PHE A 125 -9.23 4.27 24.05
CA PHE A 125 -10.05 5.25 24.76
C PHE A 125 -9.95 4.98 26.28
N ASN A 126 -10.44 5.90 27.12
CA ASN A 126 -10.49 5.70 28.58
C ASN A 126 -11.38 4.51 29.02
N ASP A 127 -12.00 3.80 28.08
CA ASP A 127 -12.65 2.52 28.29
C ASP A 127 -11.68 1.38 27.89
N PRO A 128 -11.22 0.57 28.85
CA PRO A 128 -10.28 -0.52 28.59
C PRO A 128 -10.85 -1.64 27.70
N ASN A 129 -12.15 -1.63 27.39
CA ASN A 129 -12.79 -2.60 26.48
C ASN A 129 -12.95 -2.09 25.04
N LEU A 130 -12.53 -0.85 24.74
CA LEU A 130 -12.72 -0.21 23.44
C LEU A 130 -11.37 0.18 22.81
N ASP A 131 -10.65 -0.83 22.30
CA ASP A 131 -9.52 -0.62 21.42
C ASP A 131 -10.01 -0.57 19.96
N TYR A 132 -9.84 0.58 19.30
CA TYR A 132 -10.16 0.74 17.88
C TYR A 132 -8.88 0.67 17.05
N ILE A 133 -8.84 -0.23 16.07
CA ILE A 133 -7.78 -0.25 15.07
C ILE A 133 -8.19 0.67 13.92
N VAL A 134 -7.36 1.66 13.63
CA VAL A 134 -7.58 2.58 12.51
C VAL A 134 -6.43 2.45 11.51
N LEU A 135 -6.75 2.56 10.22
CA LEU A 135 -5.72 2.69 9.20
C LEU A 135 -5.06 4.06 9.29
N LEU A 136 -3.76 4.09 9.03
CA LEU A 136 -2.99 5.29 8.76
C LEU A 136 -2.35 5.18 7.37
N PRO A 137 -3.06 5.59 6.30
CA PRO A 137 -2.48 5.57 4.96
C PRO A 137 -1.30 6.54 4.87
N LYS A 138 -0.10 6.00 4.63
CA LYS A 138 1.13 6.78 4.54
C LYS A 138 1.35 7.31 3.12
N PHE A 139 1.52 8.61 3.03
CA PHE A 139 1.71 9.39 1.82
C PHE A 139 3.04 10.15 1.91
N HIS A 140 4.15 9.40 1.86
CA HIS A 140 5.46 9.97 2.18
C HIS A 140 5.84 11.16 1.29
N ILE A 141 6.56 12.14 1.85
CA ILE A 141 7.18 13.24 1.10
C ILE A 141 8.32 12.69 0.24
N ARG A 142 9.02 11.67 0.76
CA ARG A 142 10.17 11.04 0.09
C ARG A 142 10.01 9.53 0.04
N ARG A 143 10.24 8.97 -1.14
CA ARG A 143 10.13 7.53 -1.43
C ARG A 143 11.51 6.97 -1.76
N SER A 144 11.88 5.87 -1.12
CA SER A 144 13.11 5.14 -1.43
C SER A 144 12.82 4.15 -2.55
N CYS A 145 13.31 4.42 -3.75
CA CYS A 145 12.98 3.66 -4.95
C CYS A 145 14.22 3.19 -5.68
N ILE A 146 14.15 2.02 -6.31
CA ILE A 146 15.12 1.51 -7.27
C ILE A 146 14.44 1.48 -8.64
N ILE A 147 15.15 1.97 -9.67
CA ILE A 147 14.74 1.83 -11.08
C ILE A 147 15.55 0.70 -11.72
N PRO A 148 15.03 -0.54 -11.76
CA PRO A 148 15.74 -1.69 -12.29
C PRO A 148 15.90 -1.64 -13.84
N PRO A 149 16.86 -2.41 -14.40
CA PRO A 149 17.93 -3.10 -13.67
C PRO A 149 19.08 -2.15 -13.28
N LYS A 150 19.29 -1.06 -14.04
CA LYS A 150 20.53 -0.27 -14.02
C LYS A 150 20.84 0.39 -12.69
N ALA A 151 19.83 0.77 -11.90
CA ALA A 151 20.07 1.38 -10.59
C ALA A 151 20.50 0.37 -9.52
N ILE A 152 20.34 -0.94 -9.74
CA ILE A 152 20.63 -1.95 -8.73
C ILE A 152 22.13 -2.07 -8.48
N HIS A 153 22.55 -1.95 -7.23
CA HIS A 153 23.89 -2.28 -6.78
C HIS A 153 23.93 -3.69 -6.18
N ILE A 154 24.78 -4.57 -6.73
CA ILE A 154 24.98 -5.93 -6.21
C ILE A 154 26.31 -6.02 -5.45
N PRO A 155 26.30 -6.20 -4.12
CA PRO A 155 27.52 -6.41 -3.35
C PRO A 155 28.33 -7.61 -3.86
N LYS A 156 29.66 -7.51 -3.87
CA LYS A 156 30.56 -8.57 -4.37
C LYS A 156 30.30 -9.94 -3.72
N LYS A 157 29.89 -9.95 -2.45
CA LYS A 157 29.62 -11.17 -1.65
C LYS A 157 28.17 -11.68 -1.78
N ALA A 158 27.28 -11.02 -2.51
CA ALA A 158 25.86 -11.36 -2.56
C ALA A 158 25.59 -12.82 -2.96
N THR A 159 26.27 -13.33 -3.99
CA THR A 159 26.14 -14.74 -4.42
C THR A 159 26.69 -15.74 -3.39
N LYS A 160 27.63 -15.32 -2.54
CA LYS A 160 28.11 -16.15 -1.41
C LYS A 160 27.03 -16.24 -0.32
N TRP A 161 26.37 -15.12 0.00
CA TRP A 161 25.29 -15.08 1.00
C TRP A 161 24.06 -15.88 0.56
N ALA A 162 23.78 -15.89 -0.75
CA ALA A 162 22.64 -16.60 -1.32
C ALA A 162 22.78 -18.13 -1.42
N ARG A 163 23.92 -18.71 -1.02
CA ARG A 163 24.14 -20.16 -1.16
C ARG A 163 23.20 -20.96 -0.27
N GLY A 164 22.54 -21.95 -0.87
CA GLY A 164 21.55 -22.78 -0.21
C GLY A 164 20.28 -22.02 0.17
N LEU A 165 20.05 -20.84 -0.44
CA LEU A 165 18.83 -20.06 -0.27
C LEU A 165 17.99 -20.11 -1.54
N ASP A 166 16.68 -20.24 -1.34
CA ASP A 166 15.67 -20.24 -2.39
C ASP A 166 14.61 -19.18 -2.11
N LEU A 167 14.06 -18.60 -3.18
CA LEU A 167 12.95 -17.65 -3.14
C LEU A 167 11.67 -18.33 -3.66
N THR A 168 10.55 -18.07 -3.00
CA THR A 168 9.19 -18.32 -3.53
C THR A 168 8.34 -17.06 -3.44
N ILE A 169 7.21 -17.08 -4.16
CA ILE A 169 6.15 -16.06 -4.11
C ILE A 169 4.84 -16.76 -3.74
N ASP A 170 4.08 -16.20 -2.79
CA ASP A 170 2.77 -16.67 -2.34
C ASP A 170 2.73 -18.12 -1.81
N ALA A 171 3.88 -18.67 -1.42
CA ALA A 171 3.98 -20.04 -0.93
C ALA A 171 3.66 -20.15 0.57
N ALA A 172 3.92 -19.10 1.36
CA ALA A 172 3.74 -19.16 2.81
C ALA A 172 3.31 -17.81 3.43
N PHE A 173 2.31 -17.15 2.84
CA PHE A 173 1.80 -15.84 3.26
C PHE A 173 1.62 -15.70 4.78
N ASN A 174 0.94 -16.65 5.42
CA ASN A 174 0.70 -16.59 6.86
C ASN A 174 1.97 -16.75 7.70
N GLN A 175 2.94 -17.56 7.24
CA GLN A 175 4.23 -17.68 7.94
C GLN A 175 5.04 -16.39 7.83
N VAL A 176 4.96 -15.69 6.69
CA VAL A 176 5.58 -14.36 6.53
C VAL A 176 4.96 -13.36 7.51
N ILE A 177 3.63 -13.33 7.62
CA ILE A 177 2.92 -12.47 8.58
C ILE A 177 3.36 -12.78 10.03
N VAL A 178 3.47 -14.05 10.40
CA VAL A 178 3.96 -14.47 11.72
C VAL A 178 5.37 -13.95 11.94
N GLY A 179 6.29 -14.16 10.99
CA GLY A 179 7.67 -13.67 11.11
C GLY A 179 7.79 -12.15 11.25
N ILE A 180 6.92 -11.38 10.57
CA ILE A 180 6.82 -9.92 10.72
C ILE A 180 6.38 -9.54 12.14
N VAL A 181 5.34 -10.19 12.66
CA VAL A 181 4.84 -9.90 14.01
C VAL A 181 5.84 -10.33 15.08
N ASP A 182 6.55 -11.45 14.89
CA ASP A 182 7.58 -11.88 15.84
C ASP A 182 8.75 -10.90 15.91
N GLN A 183 9.16 -10.33 14.75
CA GLN A 183 10.27 -9.38 14.71
C GLN A 183 9.89 -7.98 15.17
N HIS A 184 8.70 -7.50 14.82
CA HIS A 184 8.31 -6.10 15.03
C HIS A 184 7.22 -5.92 16.08
N GLY A 185 6.58 -6.98 16.58
CA GLY A 185 5.36 -6.91 17.39
C GLY A 185 4.12 -6.58 16.57
N GLU A 186 2.98 -6.38 17.25
CA GLU A 186 1.71 -6.04 16.59
C GLU A 186 1.77 -4.66 15.90
N ASN A 187 2.43 -3.66 16.51
CA ASN A 187 2.67 -2.28 16.00
C ASN A 187 1.69 -1.74 14.95
N TRP A 188 1.85 -2.14 13.68
CA TRP A 188 0.96 -1.79 12.56
C TRP A 188 0.26 -2.99 11.90
N MET A 189 0.68 -4.23 12.21
CA MET A 189 0.15 -5.50 11.71
C MET A 189 -0.85 -6.12 12.70
N TYR A 190 -1.77 -5.31 13.24
CA TYR A 190 -2.82 -5.80 14.12
C TYR A 190 -3.61 -6.95 13.49
N SER A 191 -4.19 -7.81 14.33
CA SER A 191 -4.99 -8.97 13.89
C SER A 191 -6.06 -8.60 12.84
N ALA A 192 -6.68 -7.44 12.97
CA ALA A 192 -7.64 -6.91 12.01
C ALA A 192 -7.01 -6.66 10.62
N ILE A 193 -5.83 -6.02 10.56
CA ILE A 193 -5.11 -5.77 9.30
C ILE A 193 -4.62 -7.07 8.67
N ARG A 194 -4.12 -8.01 9.47
CA ARG A 194 -3.68 -9.33 8.99
C ARG A 194 -4.79 -10.09 8.28
N LYS A 195 -6.01 -10.05 8.84
CA LYS A 195 -7.20 -10.68 8.23
C LYS A 195 -7.51 -10.07 6.86
N GLU A 196 -7.48 -8.74 6.75
CA GLU A 196 -7.83 -8.05 5.50
C GLU A 196 -6.75 -8.24 4.41
N LEU A 197 -5.46 -8.28 4.79
CA LEU A 197 -4.39 -8.65 3.85
C LEU A 197 -4.49 -10.12 3.40
N TYR A 198 -4.86 -11.05 4.29
CA TYR A 198 -5.09 -12.44 3.94
C TYR A 198 -6.29 -12.61 2.99
N LYS A 199 -7.38 -11.87 3.23
CA LYS A 199 -8.53 -11.80 2.32
C LYS A 199 -8.08 -11.36 0.92
N LEU A 200 -7.29 -10.29 0.81
CA LEU A 200 -6.75 -9.84 -0.48
C LEU A 200 -5.93 -10.92 -1.19
N ASN A 201 -5.02 -11.59 -0.48
CA ASN A 201 -4.23 -12.67 -1.07
C ASN A 201 -5.10 -13.85 -1.54
N CYS A 202 -6.16 -14.19 -0.79
CA CYS A 202 -7.09 -15.26 -1.19
C CYS A 202 -7.92 -14.87 -2.41
N TYR A 203 -8.55 -13.69 -2.39
CA TYR A 203 -9.46 -13.25 -3.43
C TYR A 203 -8.78 -13.09 -4.79
N GLN A 204 -7.58 -12.50 -4.84
CA GLN A 204 -6.84 -12.38 -6.11
C GLN A 204 -6.45 -13.75 -6.71
N ARG A 205 -6.40 -14.80 -5.88
CA ARG A 205 -6.07 -16.18 -6.28
C ARG A 205 -7.33 -17.02 -6.57
N GLY A 206 -8.52 -16.42 -6.51
CA GLY A 206 -9.79 -17.13 -6.68
C GLY A 206 -10.13 -18.10 -5.54
N ILE A 207 -9.49 -17.95 -4.36
CA ILE A 207 -9.75 -18.79 -3.20
C ILE A 207 -10.99 -18.26 -2.48
N GLN A 208 -12.02 -19.10 -2.37
CA GLN A 208 -13.22 -18.78 -1.59
C GLN A 208 -12.98 -19.04 -0.09
N LEU A 209 -13.39 -18.10 0.75
CA LEU A 209 -13.33 -18.24 2.20
C LEU A 209 -14.71 -18.69 2.73
N PHE A 210 -14.78 -19.90 3.29
CA PHE A 210 -16.03 -20.61 3.59
C PHE A 210 -16.92 -20.00 4.71
N ASN A 211 -16.47 -18.97 5.43
CA ASN A 211 -17.13 -18.49 6.67
C ASN A 211 -17.47 -17.00 6.70
N HIS A 212 -17.41 -16.29 5.58
CA HIS A 212 -17.81 -14.89 5.55
C HIS A 212 -19.19 -14.75 4.90
N THR A 213 -20.16 -14.25 5.68
CA THR A 213 -21.40 -13.62 5.19
C THR A 213 -21.12 -12.30 4.45
N ASP A 214 -19.92 -12.14 3.88
CA ASP A 214 -19.53 -10.98 3.11
C ASP A 214 -20.36 -11.06 1.81
N LEU A 215 -21.49 -10.34 1.79
CA LEU A 215 -22.40 -10.16 0.65
C LEU A 215 -21.70 -9.59 -0.60
N CYS A 216 -20.41 -9.29 -0.50
CA CYS A 216 -19.57 -8.79 -1.56
C CYS A 216 -18.23 -9.53 -1.46
N ILE A 217 -18.12 -10.73 -2.03
CA ILE A 217 -16.88 -11.10 -2.72
C ILE A 217 -16.94 -10.29 -4.00
N PRO A 218 -16.20 -9.17 -4.13
CA PRO A 218 -16.15 -8.50 -5.42
C PRO A 218 -15.68 -9.54 -6.43
N ASP A 219 -16.42 -9.69 -7.52
CA ASP A 219 -15.98 -10.51 -8.64
C ASP A 219 -14.53 -10.16 -9.02
N ASN A 220 -13.80 -11.10 -9.62
CA ASN A 220 -12.40 -10.86 -10.03
C ASN A 220 -12.25 -9.56 -10.85
N THR A 221 -13.30 -9.13 -11.56
CA THR A 221 -13.38 -7.86 -12.28
C THR A 221 -13.22 -6.62 -11.39
N THR A 222 -13.76 -6.61 -10.17
CA THR A 222 -13.63 -5.47 -9.25
C THR A 222 -12.21 -5.33 -8.69
N TYR A 223 -11.52 -6.44 -8.41
CA TYR A 223 -10.12 -6.41 -7.99
C TYR A 223 -9.17 -6.08 -9.15
N ASN A 224 -9.45 -6.64 -10.34
CA ASN A 224 -8.68 -6.37 -11.55
C ASN A 224 -8.76 -4.89 -11.97
N LYS A 225 -9.85 -4.19 -11.64
CA LYS A 225 -10.01 -2.74 -11.92
C LYS A 225 -8.82 -1.90 -11.45
N TYR A 226 -8.21 -2.27 -10.32
CA TYR A 226 -7.13 -1.49 -9.70
C TYR A 226 -5.74 -1.86 -10.19
N ASN A 227 -5.64 -2.87 -11.07
CA ASN A 227 -4.39 -3.45 -11.56
C ASN A 227 -3.39 -3.80 -10.42
N ALA A 228 -3.92 -4.09 -9.23
CA ALA A 228 -3.16 -4.25 -7.99
C ALA A 228 -3.30 -5.66 -7.43
N SER A 229 -2.23 -6.20 -6.86
CA SER A 229 -2.24 -7.51 -6.18
C SER A 229 -1.26 -7.53 -5.02
N ILE A 230 -1.62 -8.23 -3.94
CA ILE A 230 -0.84 -8.41 -2.71
C ILE A 230 -0.14 -9.75 -2.74
N HIS A 231 1.16 -9.75 -2.46
CA HIS A 231 1.98 -10.96 -2.52
C HIS A 231 2.82 -11.11 -1.26
N SER A 232 3.03 -12.35 -0.85
CA SER A 232 4.15 -12.69 0.02
C SER A 232 5.37 -13.11 -0.80
N VAL A 233 6.55 -12.76 -0.31
CA VAL A 233 7.84 -13.23 -0.83
C VAL A 233 8.54 -13.94 0.31
N GLU A 234 9.10 -15.10 0.04
CA GLU A 234 9.72 -15.94 1.05
C GLU A 234 11.15 -16.29 0.67
N ILE A 235 12.07 -16.26 1.64
CA ILE A 235 13.42 -16.79 1.52
C ILE A 235 13.59 -18.00 2.45
N TRP A 236 13.98 -19.11 1.84
CA TRP A 236 14.11 -20.40 2.50
C TRP A 236 15.55 -20.84 2.60
N ARG A 237 15.90 -21.49 3.71
CA ARG A 237 17.07 -22.36 3.84
C ARG A 237 16.58 -23.78 4.06
N GLY A 238 16.66 -24.62 3.03
CA GLY A 238 15.95 -25.91 3.06
C GLY A 238 14.46 -25.67 3.26
N ASP A 239 13.91 -26.15 4.38
CA ASP A 239 12.49 -26.00 4.71
C ASP A 239 12.22 -24.90 5.76
N THR A 240 13.26 -24.19 6.19
CA THR A 240 13.14 -23.10 7.17
C THR A 240 12.96 -21.76 6.47
N LEU A 241 11.89 -21.03 6.80
CA LEU A 241 11.67 -19.66 6.37
C LEU A 241 12.56 -18.71 7.20
N ILE A 242 13.45 -17.97 6.53
CA ILE A 242 14.45 -17.12 7.21
C ILE A 242 14.31 -15.63 6.90
N ALA A 243 13.54 -15.26 5.89
CA ALA A 243 13.14 -13.90 5.61
C ALA A 243 11.86 -13.90 4.76
N GLY A 244 11.12 -12.81 4.81
CA GLY A 244 10.01 -12.61 3.90
C GLY A 244 9.49 -11.18 3.92
N GLU A 245 8.67 -10.84 2.92
CA GLU A 245 7.95 -9.57 2.87
C GLU A 245 6.52 -9.74 2.37
N ILE A 246 5.67 -8.79 2.76
CA ILE A 246 4.41 -8.51 2.09
C ILE A 246 4.63 -7.30 1.19
N GLY A 247 4.31 -7.45 -0.09
CA GLY A 247 4.41 -6.41 -1.10
C GLY A 247 3.15 -6.29 -1.94
N CYS A 248 3.05 -5.20 -2.70
CA CYS A 248 1.98 -4.96 -3.66
C CYS A 248 2.55 -4.71 -5.05
N LEU A 249 2.00 -5.40 -6.06
CA LEU A 249 2.27 -5.13 -7.46
C LEU A 249 1.11 -4.36 -8.08
N VAL A 250 1.35 -3.11 -8.46
CA VAL A 250 0.38 -2.23 -9.15
C VAL A 250 0.93 -1.90 -10.54
N GLY A 251 0.39 -2.52 -11.58
CA GLY A 251 0.98 -2.46 -12.92
C GLY A 251 2.47 -2.80 -12.90
N LYS A 252 3.32 -1.86 -13.32
CA LYS A 252 4.79 -2.00 -13.30
C LYS A 252 5.46 -1.38 -12.07
N VAL A 253 4.75 -1.29 -10.95
CA VAL A 253 5.31 -0.80 -9.68
C VAL A 253 5.18 -1.87 -8.61
N TRP A 254 6.29 -2.25 -7.99
CA TRP A 254 6.29 -3.07 -6.77
C TRP A 254 6.54 -2.18 -5.55
N THR A 255 5.64 -2.22 -4.58
CA THR A 255 5.78 -1.52 -3.29
C THR A 255 5.96 -2.53 -2.16
N SER A 256 7.09 -2.45 -1.46
CA SER A 256 7.37 -3.22 -0.24
C SER A 256 6.62 -2.61 0.93
N ILE A 257 5.73 -3.37 1.56
CA ILE A 257 4.89 -2.86 2.66
C ILE A 257 5.59 -3.13 4.00
N THR A 258 5.97 -4.37 4.23
CA THR A 258 6.61 -4.78 5.48
C THR A 258 7.38 -6.09 5.28
N ALA A 259 8.43 -6.31 6.08
CA ALA A 259 9.35 -7.43 5.91
C ALA A 259 9.95 -7.86 7.24
N PHE A 260 10.44 -9.09 7.28
CA PHE A 260 11.21 -9.65 8.39
C PHE A 260 12.41 -10.44 7.87
N HIS A 261 13.39 -10.65 8.74
CA HIS A 261 14.53 -11.53 8.50
C HIS A 261 15.12 -12.04 9.82
N SER A 262 15.52 -13.30 9.87
CA SER A 262 16.10 -13.93 11.07
C SER A 262 17.59 -14.24 10.94
N GLU A 263 18.11 -14.33 9.71
CA GLU A 263 19.54 -14.59 9.45
C GLU A 263 20.29 -13.39 8.90
N ARG A 264 21.60 -13.32 9.16
CA ARG A 264 22.47 -12.26 8.65
C ARG A 264 22.46 -12.22 7.11
N ASN A 265 22.24 -11.03 6.55
CA ASN A 265 22.16 -10.75 5.10
C ASN A 265 20.96 -11.40 4.37
N SER A 266 20.09 -12.16 5.03
CA SER A 266 18.95 -12.80 4.36
C SER A 266 17.97 -11.78 3.75
N GLY A 267 17.68 -10.67 4.45
CA GLY A 267 16.91 -9.56 3.89
C GLY A 267 17.56 -8.88 2.67
N MET A 268 18.89 -8.83 2.60
CA MET A 268 19.58 -8.30 1.41
C MET A 268 19.52 -9.31 0.25
N VAL A 269 19.67 -10.60 0.53
CA VAL A 269 19.48 -11.65 -0.47
C VAL A 269 18.04 -11.63 -1.01
N GLN A 270 17.05 -11.39 -0.14
CA GLN A 270 15.65 -11.22 -0.54
C GLN A 270 15.50 -10.10 -1.55
N LEU A 271 15.91 -8.87 -1.20
CA LEU A 271 15.75 -7.70 -2.06
C LEU A 271 16.44 -7.89 -3.42
N LEU A 272 17.64 -8.45 -3.45
CA LEU A 272 18.36 -8.70 -4.70
C LEU A 272 17.71 -9.81 -5.54
N SER A 273 17.24 -10.88 -4.89
CA SER A 273 16.59 -12.00 -5.59
C SER A 273 15.24 -11.56 -6.17
N LEU A 274 14.47 -10.80 -5.39
CA LEU A 274 13.21 -10.20 -5.82
C LEU A 274 13.44 -9.18 -6.94
N ALA A 275 14.45 -8.31 -6.83
CA ALA A 275 14.79 -7.36 -7.89
C ALA A 275 15.08 -8.04 -9.24
N SER A 276 15.67 -9.25 -9.24
CA SER A 276 15.84 -10.05 -10.47
C SER A 276 14.50 -10.44 -11.08
N LEU A 277 13.55 -10.93 -10.26
CA LEU A 277 12.21 -11.28 -10.75
C LEU A 277 11.45 -10.06 -11.25
N LEU A 278 11.48 -8.96 -10.49
CA LEU A 278 10.82 -7.71 -10.84
C LEU A 278 11.36 -7.14 -12.16
N THR A 279 12.68 -7.19 -12.36
CA THR A 279 13.31 -6.80 -13.64
C THR A 279 12.77 -7.65 -14.79
N LYS A 280 12.72 -8.97 -14.61
CA LYS A 280 12.28 -9.91 -15.64
C LYS A 280 10.83 -9.70 -16.07
N ILE A 281 9.94 -9.35 -15.13
CA ILE A 281 8.53 -9.07 -15.44
C ILE A 281 8.29 -7.61 -15.88
N GLY A 282 9.35 -6.82 -16.04
CA GLY A 282 9.28 -5.46 -16.53
C GLY A 282 8.76 -4.43 -15.52
N VAL A 283 8.91 -4.69 -14.22
CA VAL A 283 8.67 -3.67 -13.19
C VAL A 283 9.61 -2.49 -13.43
N HIS A 284 9.06 -1.28 -13.38
CA HIS A 284 9.78 -0.04 -13.59
C HIS A 284 10.21 0.62 -12.28
N ILE A 285 9.41 0.49 -11.22
CA ILE A 285 9.75 1.03 -9.90
C ILE A 285 9.69 -0.09 -8.88
N PHE A 286 10.80 -0.30 -8.17
CA PHE A 286 10.82 -1.06 -6.94
C PHE A 286 10.84 -0.07 -5.77
N ASP A 287 9.65 0.24 -5.26
CA ASP A 287 9.40 1.12 -4.12
C ASP A 287 9.62 0.36 -2.81
N LEU A 288 10.55 0.84 -2.01
CA LEU A 288 10.91 0.27 -0.72
C LEU A 288 10.28 1.06 0.43
N GLY A 289 9.47 2.09 0.19
CA GLY A 289 8.88 2.93 1.22
C GLY A 289 9.88 3.97 1.76
N MET A 290 10.12 3.96 3.08
CA MET A 290 10.99 4.97 3.73
C MET A 290 12.47 4.81 3.39
N CYS A 291 13.20 5.93 3.32
CA CYS A 291 14.65 5.93 3.13
C CYS A 291 15.38 5.36 4.35
N MET A 292 16.24 4.37 4.11
CA MET A 292 17.09 3.74 5.13
C MET A 292 18.44 3.36 4.51
N ASP A 293 19.52 3.43 5.28
CA ASP A 293 20.90 3.28 4.78
C ASP A 293 21.16 1.94 4.08
N TYR A 294 20.53 0.85 4.52
CA TYR A 294 20.73 -0.45 3.87
C TYR A 294 20.09 -0.53 2.48
N LYS A 295 19.11 0.34 2.16
CA LYS A 295 18.45 0.40 0.84
C LYS A 295 19.33 1.13 -0.16
N THR A 296 19.99 2.20 0.26
CA THR A 296 20.95 2.91 -0.60
C THR A 296 22.13 2.01 -0.96
N ALA A 297 22.52 1.09 -0.06
CA ALA A 297 23.55 0.09 -0.32
C ALA A 297 23.22 -0.89 -1.47
N ILE A 298 21.95 -1.03 -1.87
CA ILE A 298 21.53 -1.81 -3.04
C ILE A 298 21.08 -0.94 -4.21
N GLY A 299 21.32 0.36 -4.15
CA GLY A 299 21.05 1.31 -5.23
C GLY A 299 19.72 2.04 -5.14
N ALA A 300 19.03 1.99 -4.00
CA ALA A 300 17.83 2.80 -3.79
C ALA A 300 18.21 4.29 -3.73
N ASN A 301 17.50 5.09 -4.51
CA ASN A 301 17.59 6.54 -4.49
C ASN A 301 16.32 7.12 -3.87
N THR A 302 16.43 8.34 -3.38
CA THR A 302 15.28 9.10 -2.87
C THR A 302 14.60 9.80 -4.04
N LEU A 303 13.31 9.54 -4.23
CA LEU A 303 12.43 10.33 -5.09
C LEU A 303 11.58 11.25 -4.20
N GLU A 304 11.50 12.52 -4.58
CA GLU A 304 10.51 13.43 -4.01
C GLU A 304 9.11 12.98 -4.43
N ARG A 305 8.10 13.31 -3.62
CA ARG A 305 6.72 12.85 -3.80
C ARG A 305 6.19 13.13 -5.20
N GLU A 306 6.42 14.33 -5.72
CA GLU A 306 5.95 14.73 -7.05
C GLU A 306 6.53 13.84 -8.14
N ASP A 307 7.85 13.60 -8.09
CA ASP A 307 8.54 12.71 -9.02
C ASP A 307 8.05 11.27 -8.90
N PHE A 308 7.91 10.77 -7.66
CA PHE A 308 7.37 9.44 -7.41
C PHE A 308 5.97 9.29 -8.02
N PHE A 309 5.04 10.20 -7.73
CA PHE A 309 3.66 10.09 -8.21
C PHE A 309 3.53 10.34 -9.72
N SER A 310 4.41 11.13 -10.32
CA SER A 310 4.52 11.28 -11.77
C SER A 310 4.86 9.94 -12.44
N VAL A 311 5.89 9.26 -11.94
CA VAL A 311 6.31 7.94 -12.47
C VAL A 311 5.30 6.86 -12.09
N PHE A 312 4.80 6.84 -10.86
CA PHE A 312 3.81 5.86 -10.38
C PHE A 312 2.53 5.87 -11.23
N ARG A 313 1.95 7.05 -11.49
CA ARG A 313 0.76 7.19 -12.34
C ARG A 313 0.97 6.67 -13.77
N LYS A 314 2.17 6.88 -14.32
CA LYS A 314 2.53 6.37 -15.65
C LYS A 314 2.56 4.84 -15.72
N TYR A 315 2.99 4.16 -14.65
CA TYR A 315 3.24 2.72 -14.67
C TYR A 315 2.19 1.88 -13.95
N LYS A 316 1.33 2.46 -13.11
CA LYS A 316 0.27 1.72 -12.40
C LYS A 316 -0.81 1.14 -13.34
N THR A 317 -1.02 1.74 -14.51
CA THR A 317 -1.98 1.28 -15.53
C THR A 317 -1.35 0.38 -16.59
N ALA A 318 -0.02 0.24 -16.58
CA ALA A 318 0.68 -0.61 -17.54
C ALA A 318 0.37 -2.09 -17.27
N GLU A 319 0.34 -2.88 -18.34
CA GLU A 319 0.22 -4.34 -18.24
C GLU A 319 1.38 -4.90 -17.40
N LYS A 320 1.02 -5.67 -16.36
CA LYS A 320 1.97 -6.31 -15.45
C LYS A 320 2.26 -7.73 -15.92
N GLY A 321 3.52 -8.15 -15.84
CA GLY A 321 3.88 -9.55 -16.08
C GLY A 321 3.51 -10.45 -14.91
N ASP A 322 3.41 -11.74 -15.16
CA ASP A 322 3.09 -12.74 -14.14
C ASP A 322 4.30 -13.03 -13.24
N LEU A 323 4.05 -13.03 -11.94
CA LEU A 323 5.04 -13.48 -10.96
C LEU A 323 5.16 -15.00 -11.01
N TYR A 324 6.40 -15.50 -11.10
CA TYR A 324 6.67 -16.92 -11.03
C TYR A 324 6.49 -17.44 -9.60
N THR A 325 5.67 -18.48 -9.43
CA THR A 325 5.26 -19.02 -8.11
C THR A 325 6.03 -20.29 -7.68
N GLY A 326 6.97 -20.78 -8.49
CA GLY A 326 7.82 -21.91 -8.10
C GLY A 326 9.00 -21.52 -7.21
N ARG A 327 9.74 -22.51 -6.72
CA ARG A 327 10.94 -22.32 -5.89
C ARG A 327 12.17 -22.06 -6.75
N LEU A 328 12.84 -20.93 -6.53
CA LEU A 328 13.96 -20.46 -7.35
C LEU A 328 15.21 -20.22 -6.51
N SER A 329 16.36 -20.75 -6.97
CA SER A 329 17.64 -20.50 -6.30
C SER A 329 18.03 -19.02 -6.33
N CYS A 330 18.25 -18.44 -5.15
CA CYS A 330 18.71 -17.05 -5.01
C CYS A 330 20.07 -16.82 -5.68
N VAL A 331 20.95 -17.83 -5.73
CA VAL A 331 22.23 -17.73 -6.46
C VAL A 331 22.01 -17.51 -7.95
N LYS A 332 21.06 -18.24 -8.55
CA LYS A 332 20.73 -18.09 -9.97
C LYS A 332 20.11 -16.73 -10.25
N LEU A 333 19.15 -16.31 -9.41
CA LEU A 333 18.50 -14.99 -9.53
C LEU A 333 19.51 -13.85 -9.48
N ILE A 334 20.36 -13.80 -8.46
CA ILE A 334 21.37 -12.75 -8.34
C ILE A 334 22.40 -12.81 -9.49
N SER A 335 22.71 -13.99 -10.01
CA SER A 335 23.62 -14.12 -11.16
C SER A 335 22.99 -13.63 -12.47
N ASN A 336 21.70 -13.89 -12.67
CA ASN A 336 20.95 -13.37 -13.82
C ASN A 336 20.87 -11.84 -13.77
N LEU A 337 20.55 -11.29 -12.61
CA LEU A 337 20.50 -9.84 -12.40
C LEU A 337 21.84 -9.15 -12.71
N LYS A 338 22.98 -9.79 -12.37
CA LYS A 338 24.31 -9.28 -12.78
C LYS A 338 24.48 -9.21 -14.29
N ASN A 339 23.85 -10.11 -15.05
CA ASN A 339 23.91 -10.09 -16.51
C ASN A 339 22.97 -9.02 -17.06
N GLU A 340 21.76 -8.89 -16.51
CA GLU A 340 20.77 -7.88 -16.89
C GLU A 340 21.27 -6.44 -16.66
N ILE A 341 22.07 -6.19 -15.62
CA ILE A 341 22.68 -4.87 -15.37
C ILE A 341 23.76 -4.51 -16.40
N LYS A 342 24.40 -5.50 -17.02
CA LYS A 342 25.48 -5.28 -18.01
C LYS A 342 24.97 -5.03 -19.43
N LEU A 343 23.72 -5.40 -19.70
CA LEU A 343 23.00 -5.14 -20.95
C LEU A 343 22.42 -3.71 -20.91
#